data_AF-A0A7C3X112-F1
#
_entry.id   AF-A0A7C3X112-F1
#
_cell.length_a   1.000
_cell.length_b   1.000
_cell.length_c   1.000
_cell.angle_alpha   90.00
_cell.angle_beta   90.00
_cell.angle_gamma   90.00
#
_symmetry.space_group_name_H-M   'P 1'
#
loop_
_entity.id
_entity.type
_entity.pdbx_description
1 polymer ?
#
loop_
_entity_poly.entity_id
_entity_poly.type
_entity_poly.pdbx_seq_one_letter_code
_entity_poly.pdbx_strand_id
1 'polypeptide(L)'
;MTVPRFYLDLPEHPLETAVLEGEEHHHASRVLRMRVGEEAVLLNGRGAAFRAEVISIDGRRTVLRVKESLPPEEEESPRLSLLQCLPSGQKMDEVVRRTVELGIHAIYPVVSARSRGAPGPERLSRWRKIAREASRVAGRARLPVIGDTLDWKEALALMAAAGDRTLALYADEEGGERPSALLGSVELEEVLMLVGPEGGLTAAERESLREAGVPSVTLGKYVLRTESAAAVM
;
A
#
# COMPACT_ATOMS: atom_id res chain seq x y z
N MET A 1 7.08 -15.34 20.85
CA MET A 1 7.10 -15.34 19.37
C MET A 1 5.77 -14.78 18.89
N THR A 2 5.79 -13.90 17.90
CA THR A 2 4.58 -13.34 17.28
C THR A 2 3.80 -14.47 16.58
N VAL A 3 2.47 -14.49 16.73
CA VAL A 3 1.63 -15.48 16.06
C VAL A 3 1.74 -15.32 14.53
N PRO A 4 2.06 -16.38 13.77
CA PRO A 4 2.14 -16.32 12.31
C PRO A 4 0.85 -15.82 11.65
N ARG A 5 0.98 -15.13 10.52
CA ARG A 5 -0.14 -14.58 9.75
C ARG A 5 -0.12 -15.09 8.31
N PHE A 6 -1.29 -15.50 7.81
CA PHE A 6 -1.46 -16.02 6.45
C PHE A 6 -2.62 -15.32 5.77
N TYR A 7 -2.44 -14.94 4.51
CA TYR A 7 -3.53 -14.38 3.71
C TYR A 7 -4.21 -15.48 2.91
N LEU A 8 -5.53 -15.53 2.98
CA LEU A 8 -6.36 -16.48 2.26
C LEU A 8 -7.55 -15.74 1.66
N ASP A 9 -8.11 -16.24 0.57
CA ASP A 9 -9.39 -15.73 0.10
C ASP A 9 -10.52 -16.33 0.94
N LEU A 10 -10.82 -15.68 2.06
CA LEU A 10 -11.85 -16.11 3.02
C LEU A 10 -13.05 -15.16 2.96
N PRO A 11 -14.28 -15.66 3.18
CA PRO A 11 -15.43 -14.77 3.40
C PRO A 11 -15.21 -13.86 4.62
N GLU A 12 -16.07 -12.85 4.78
CA GLU A 12 -16.05 -11.97 5.97
C GLU A 12 -16.53 -12.68 7.23
N HIS A 13 -17.33 -13.74 7.09
CA HIS A 13 -17.80 -14.57 8.18
C HIS A 13 -16.88 -15.78 8.41
N PRO A 14 -16.73 -16.25 9.65
CA PRO A 14 -15.85 -17.37 9.96
C PRO A 14 -16.32 -18.66 9.30
N LEU A 15 -15.38 -19.41 8.73
CA LEU A 15 -15.56 -20.82 8.36
C LEU A 15 -15.17 -21.70 9.54
N GLU A 16 -15.66 -22.94 9.63
CA GLU A 16 -15.18 -23.87 10.68
C GLU A 16 -13.71 -24.26 10.49
N THR A 17 -13.29 -24.37 9.22
CA THR A 17 -11.91 -24.74 8.85
C THR A 17 -11.40 -23.92 7.68
N ALA A 18 -10.09 -23.75 7.63
CA ALA A 18 -9.38 -23.12 6.52
C ALA A 18 -8.19 -23.99 6.09
N VAL A 19 -7.80 -23.89 4.83
CA VAL A 19 -6.73 -24.69 4.25
C VAL A 19 -5.68 -23.77 3.64
N LEU A 20 -4.42 -23.91 4.07
CA LEU A 20 -3.28 -23.34 3.39
C LEU A 20 -2.81 -24.34 2.34
N GLU A 21 -2.60 -23.84 1.13
CA GLU A 21 -2.02 -24.57 0.00
C GLU A 21 -0.93 -23.72 -0.65
N GLY A 22 -0.16 -24.28 -1.59
CA GLY A 22 0.84 -23.54 -2.37
C GLY A 22 1.86 -22.78 -1.52
N GLU A 23 2.02 -21.47 -1.79
CA GLU A 23 2.99 -20.61 -1.11
C GLU A 23 2.72 -20.49 0.40
N GLU A 24 1.45 -20.39 0.83
CA GLU A 24 1.09 -20.25 2.25
C GLU A 24 1.35 -21.56 3.01
N HIS A 25 1.07 -22.72 2.40
CA HIS A 25 1.45 -24.01 2.99
C HIS A 25 2.97 -24.15 3.13
N HIS A 26 3.72 -23.83 2.07
CA HIS A 26 5.17 -23.89 2.11
C HIS A 26 5.74 -22.97 3.20
N HIS A 27 5.19 -21.76 3.34
CA HIS A 27 5.57 -20.83 4.39
C HIS A 27 5.30 -21.42 5.79
N ALA A 28 4.12 -22.00 6.01
CA ALA A 28 3.78 -22.62 7.29
C ALA A 28 4.66 -23.85 7.62
N SER A 29 4.78 -24.81 6.69
CA SER A 29 5.37 -26.13 6.95
C SER A 29 6.89 -26.17 6.82
N ARG A 30 7.48 -25.40 5.90
CA ARG A 30 8.92 -25.45 5.60
C ARG A 30 9.69 -24.28 6.21
N VAL A 31 9.13 -23.07 6.13
CA VAL A 31 9.80 -21.85 6.60
C VAL A 31 9.60 -21.68 8.11
N LEU A 32 8.34 -21.63 8.56
CA LEU A 32 8.00 -21.48 9.97
C LEU A 32 8.04 -22.81 10.74
N ARG A 33 7.98 -23.95 10.02
CA ARG A 33 8.00 -25.31 10.58
C ARG A 33 6.93 -25.52 11.66
N MET A 34 5.74 -24.99 11.37
CA MET A 34 4.60 -25.05 12.28
C MET A 34 4.22 -26.50 12.63
N ARG A 35 3.59 -26.70 13.78
CA ARG A 35 3.14 -28.00 14.28
C ARG A 35 1.64 -28.01 14.57
N VAL A 36 1.07 -29.21 14.62
CA VAL A 36 -0.31 -29.40 15.09
C VAL A 36 -0.43 -28.86 16.53
N GLY A 37 -1.50 -28.12 16.79
CA GLY A 37 -1.76 -27.42 18.05
C GLY A 37 -1.20 -25.99 18.11
N GLU A 38 -0.41 -25.55 17.13
CA GLU A 38 0.07 -24.16 17.08
C GLU A 38 -0.98 -23.21 16.48
N GLU A 39 -0.97 -21.96 16.94
CA GLU A 39 -1.91 -20.94 16.50
C GLU A 39 -1.39 -20.13 15.31
N ALA A 40 -2.32 -19.64 14.50
CA ALA A 40 -2.10 -18.69 13.43
C ALA A 40 -3.24 -17.67 13.36
N VAL A 41 -2.98 -16.54 12.71
CA VAL A 41 -4.00 -15.58 12.30
C VAL A 41 -4.22 -15.71 10.79
N LEU A 42 -5.46 -15.88 10.40
CA LEU A 42 -5.90 -15.92 9.01
C LEU A 42 -6.48 -14.56 8.65
N LEU A 43 -6.02 -14.00 7.55
CA LEU A 43 -6.41 -12.66 7.08
C LEU A 43 -7.06 -12.79 5.70
N ASN A 44 -8.19 -12.13 5.48
CA ASN A 44 -8.85 -12.18 4.17
C ASN A 44 -8.37 -11.11 3.18
N GLY A 45 -7.51 -10.20 3.61
CA GLY A 45 -7.02 -9.07 2.82
C GLY A 45 -8.04 -7.93 2.62
N ARG A 46 -9.25 -8.07 3.18
CA ARG A 46 -10.36 -7.11 3.11
C ARG A 46 -10.74 -6.55 4.50
N GLY A 47 -9.93 -6.83 5.52
CA GLY A 47 -10.12 -6.34 6.89
C GLY A 47 -10.56 -7.40 7.91
N ALA A 48 -11.05 -8.57 7.47
CA ALA A 48 -11.42 -9.64 8.39
C ALA A 48 -10.19 -10.45 8.81
N ALA A 49 -10.15 -10.81 10.10
CA ALA A 49 -9.10 -11.60 10.69
C ALA A 49 -9.69 -12.68 11.61
N PHE A 50 -9.07 -13.86 11.63
CA PHE A 50 -9.54 -15.00 12.41
C PHE A 50 -8.38 -15.65 13.15
N ARG A 51 -8.59 -16.01 14.41
CA ARG A 51 -7.65 -16.87 15.13
C ARG A 51 -7.94 -18.32 14.81
N ALA A 52 -6.92 -19.07 14.43
CA ALA A 52 -7.06 -20.46 14.05
C ALA A 52 -5.93 -21.31 14.63
N GLU A 53 -6.17 -22.61 14.74
CA GLU A 53 -5.22 -23.58 15.27
C GLU A 53 -4.98 -24.68 14.23
N VAL A 54 -3.72 -25.04 14.04
CA VAL A 54 -3.32 -26.08 13.10
C VAL A 54 -3.81 -27.44 13.61
N ILE A 55 -4.67 -28.10 12.84
CA ILE A 55 -5.21 -29.43 13.18
C ILE A 55 -4.56 -30.56 12.38
N SER A 56 -3.99 -30.27 11.20
CA SER A 56 -3.21 -31.24 10.44
C SER A 56 -2.24 -30.57 9.47
N ILE A 57 -1.07 -31.16 9.26
CA ILE A 57 -0.12 -30.78 8.21
C ILE A 57 0.23 -32.05 7.43
N ASP A 58 0.05 -32.01 6.11
CA ASP A 58 0.53 -33.05 5.20
C ASP A 58 1.56 -32.47 4.21
N GLY A 59 1.96 -33.25 3.19
CA GLY A 59 2.97 -32.82 2.22
C GLY A 59 2.51 -31.76 1.22
N ARG A 60 1.22 -31.40 1.18
CA ARG A 60 0.62 -30.47 0.21
C ARG A 60 -0.16 -29.34 0.86
N ARG A 61 -0.73 -29.56 2.03
CA ARG A 61 -1.63 -28.61 2.69
C ARG A 61 -1.49 -28.59 4.20
N THR A 62 -1.86 -27.45 4.79
CA THR A 62 -2.01 -27.26 6.23
C THR A 62 -3.47 -26.92 6.51
N VAL A 63 -4.14 -27.70 7.34
CA VAL A 63 -5.54 -27.47 7.72
C VAL A 63 -5.58 -26.83 9.10
N LEU A 64 -6.37 -25.77 9.22
CA LEU A 64 -6.58 -25.05 10.47
C LEU A 64 -8.07 -25.07 10.84
N ARG A 65 -8.35 -25.21 12.13
CA ARG A 65 -9.67 -24.96 12.71
C ARG A 65 -9.76 -23.51 13.14
N VAL A 66 -10.79 -22.80 12.70
CA VAL A 66 -11.03 -21.42 13.15
C VAL A 66 -11.64 -21.47 14.55
N LYS A 67 -11.06 -20.70 15.48
CA LYS A 67 -11.49 -20.66 16.89
C LYS A 67 -12.40 -19.46 17.15
N GLU A 68 -12.05 -18.30 16.61
CA GLU A 68 -12.80 -17.07 16.80
C GLU A 68 -12.52 -16.05 15.69
N SER A 69 -13.46 -15.13 15.50
CA SER A 69 -13.25 -13.92 14.71
C SER A 69 -12.55 -12.88 15.57
N LEU A 70 -11.52 -12.25 15.01
CA LEU A 70 -10.87 -11.10 15.63
C LEU A 70 -11.62 -9.81 15.22
N PRO A 71 -11.48 -8.72 15.99
CA PRO A 71 -11.99 -7.43 15.55
C PRO A 71 -11.46 -7.10 14.14
N PRO A 72 -12.35 -6.72 13.21
CA PRO A 72 -11.91 -6.34 11.87
C PRO A 72 -11.03 -5.10 11.93
N GLU A 73 -10.08 -4.99 11.00
CA GLU A 73 -9.34 -3.75 10.82
C GLU A 73 -10.30 -2.68 10.30
N GLU A 74 -10.49 -1.64 11.12
CA GLU A 74 -11.22 -0.44 10.74
C GLU A 74 -10.51 0.25 9.56
N GLU A 75 -11.29 0.84 8.68
CA GLU A 75 -10.70 1.61 7.59
C GLU A 75 -10.11 2.91 8.13
N GLU A 76 -8.84 3.16 7.81
CA GLU A 76 -8.17 4.40 8.20
C GLU A 76 -8.86 5.61 7.55
N SER A 77 -9.12 6.63 8.36
CA SER A 77 -9.66 7.91 7.91
C SER A 77 -8.75 9.04 8.39
N PRO A 78 -8.17 9.85 7.48
CA PRO A 78 -8.32 9.76 6.03
C PRO A 78 -7.57 8.55 5.42
N ARG A 79 -8.05 8.06 4.28
CA ARG A 79 -7.30 7.14 3.42
C ARG A 79 -6.14 7.88 2.77
N LEU A 80 -4.96 7.27 2.77
CA LEU A 80 -3.77 7.84 2.13
C LEU A 80 -3.51 7.13 0.79
N SER A 81 -3.56 7.86 -0.32
CA SER A 81 -3.35 7.32 -1.67
C SER A 81 -2.14 7.98 -2.32
N LEU A 82 -1.13 7.18 -2.69
CA LEU A 82 0.12 7.66 -3.27
C LEU A 82 0.12 7.51 -4.80
N LEU A 83 0.20 8.63 -5.51
CA LEU A 83 0.51 8.71 -6.93
C LEU A 83 2.04 8.81 -7.09
N GLN A 84 2.68 7.65 -7.27
CA GLN A 84 4.13 7.58 -7.38
C GLN A 84 4.57 7.65 -8.84
N CYS A 85 5.19 8.75 -9.24
CA CYS A 85 5.87 8.81 -10.53
C CYS A 85 7.01 7.80 -10.57
N LEU A 86 7.10 7.02 -11.64
CA LEU A 86 7.92 5.82 -11.70
C LEU A 86 9.41 6.11 -11.57
N PRO A 87 10.06 5.66 -10.47
CA PRO A 87 11.48 5.85 -10.30
C PRO A 87 12.28 4.85 -11.16
N SER A 88 13.56 5.14 -11.34
CA SER A 88 14.46 4.22 -12.03
C SER A 88 14.82 2.98 -11.20
N GLY A 89 15.10 1.87 -11.88
CA GLY A 89 15.58 0.64 -11.25
C GLY A 89 14.56 -0.02 -10.31
N GLN A 90 15.02 -0.44 -9.13
CA GLN A 90 14.23 -1.19 -8.14
C GLN A 90 13.68 -0.31 -7.00
N LYS A 91 13.78 1.02 -7.09
CA LYS A 91 13.36 1.91 -6.00
C LYS A 91 11.86 1.85 -5.72
N MET A 92 11.06 1.54 -6.73
CA MET A 92 9.61 1.34 -6.56
C MET A 92 9.31 0.21 -5.58
N ASP A 93 10.15 -0.83 -5.50
CA ASP A 93 9.98 -1.91 -4.52
C ASP A 93 10.15 -1.40 -3.08
N GLU A 94 11.05 -0.44 -2.87
CA GLU A 94 11.28 0.21 -1.57
C GLU A 94 10.16 1.17 -1.22
N VAL A 95 9.65 1.94 -2.20
CA VAL A 95 8.44 2.77 -2.04
C VAL A 95 7.28 1.91 -1.57
N VAL A 96 6.97 0.83 -2.30
CA VAL A 96 5.86 -0.06 -1.97
C VAL A 96 6.05 -0.65 -0.58
N ARG A 97 7.22 -1.19 -0.25
CA ARG A 97 7.45 -1.79 1.08
C ARG A 97 7.22 -0.79 2.21
N ARG A 98 7.83 0.40 2.14
CA ARG A 98 7.78 1.40 3.21
C ARG A 98 6.40 2.00 3.39
N THR A 99 5.76 2.39 2.30
CA THR A 99 4.45 3.05 2.36
C THR A 99 3.37 2.10 2.86
N VAL A 100 3.46 0.81 2.50
CA VAL A 100 2.57 -0.23 3.02
C VAL A 100 2.74 -0.43 4.53
N GLU A 101 3.97 -0.44 5.03
CA GLU A 101 4.27 -0.50 6.47
C GLU A 101 3.77 0.73 7.23
N LEU A 102 3.67 1.89 6.56
CA LEU A 102 3.18 3.15 7.09
C LEU A 102 1.66 3.34 6.97
N GLY A 103 0.93 2.34 6.47
CA GLY A 103 -0.54 2.39 6.44
C GLY A 103 -1.17 2.86 5.12
N ILE A 104 -0.39 3.09 4.05
CA ILE A 104 -0.94 3.56 2.75
C ILE A 104 -2.16 2.73 2.33
N HIS A 105 -3.22 3.39 1.85
CA HIS A 105 -4.44 2.74 1.37
C HIS A 105 -4.25 2.26 -0.08
N ALA A 106 -3.69 3.11 -0.95
CA ALA A 106 -3.46 2.79 -2.34
C ALA A 106 -2.15 3.39 -2.88
N ILE A 107 -1.57 2.72 -3.87
CA ILE A 107 -0.42 3.19 -4.64
C ILE A 107 -0.76 3.09 -6.12
N TYR A 108 -0.73 4.22 -6.82
CA TYR A 108 -0.92 4.36 -8.26
C TYR A 108 0.42 4.69 -8.92
N PRO A 109 0.98 3.80 -9.74
CA PRO A 109 2.17 4.11 -10.53
C PRO A 109 1.84 5.14 -11.61
N VAL A 110 2.64 6.19 -11.74
CA VAL A 110 2.42 7.28 -12.71
C VAL A 110 3.57 7.38 -13.70
N VAL A 111 3.26 7.45 -15.00
CA VAL A 111 4.22 7.74 -16.06
C VAL A 111 4.30 9.26 -16.26
N SER A 112 5.27 9.90 -15.62
CA SER A 112 5.62 11.30 -15.81
C SER A 112 6.68 11.48 -16.91
N ALA A 113 6.93 12.72 -17.34
CA ALA A 113 7.87 13.05 -18.40
C ALA A 113 9.30 12.56 -18.15
N ARG A 114 9.72 12.48 -16.88
CA ARG A 114 11.06 12.00 -16.47
C ARG A 114 11.07 10.53 -16.01
N SER A 115 9.97 9.81 -16.19
CA SER A 115 9.88 8.37 -15.91
C SER A 115 10.57 7.55 -17.01
N ARG A 116 11.18 6.41 -16.65
CA ARG A 116 11.82 5.50 -17.62
C ARG A 116 10.84 4.52 -18.30
N GLY A 117 9.66 5.03 -18.66
CA GLY A 117 8.58 4.27 -19.32
C GLY A 117 7.62 3.57 -18.35
N ALA A 118 6.51 3.06 -18.92
CA ALA A 118 5.46 2.37 -18.19
C ALA A 118 5.92 0.98 -17.68
N PRO A 119 5.41 0.50 -16.54
CA PRO A 119 5.71 -0.84 -16.07
C PRO A 119 4.85 -1.86 -16.82
N GLY A 120 5.46 -2.98 -17.20
CA GLY A 120 4.70 -4.12 -17.71
C GLY A 120 3.91 -4.83 -16.60
N PRO A 121 3.01 -5.76 -16.98
CA PRO A 121 2.16 -6.50 -16.03
C PRO A 121 2.96 -7.30 -14.99
N GLU A 122 4.15 -7.78 -15.34
CA GLU A 122 5.04 -8.50 -14.40
C GLU A 122 5.52 -7.60 -13.26
N ARG A 123 5.81 -6.32 -13.54
CA ARG A 123 6.24 -5.35 -12.51
C ARG A 123 5.09 -5.03 -11.56
N LEU A 124 3.88 -4.84 -12.07
CA LEU A 124 2.68 -4.65 -11.24
C LEU A 124 2.41 -5.87 -10.36
N SER A 125 2.51 -7.08 -10.92
CA SER A 125 2.37 -8.33 -10.16
C SER A 125 3.42 -8.45 -9.05
N ARG A 126 4.69 -8.10 -9.34
CA ARG A 126 5.76 -8.04 -8.34
C ARG A 126 5.43 -7.06 -7.21
N TRP A 127 4.93 -5.87 -7.50
CA TRP A 127 4.58 -4.88 -6.46
C TRP A 127 3.39 -5.33 -5.62
N ARG A 128 2.39 -5.99 -6.21
CA ARG A 128 1.30 -6.62 -5.45
C ARG A 128 1.81 -7.68 -4.48
N LYS A 129 2.79 -8.49 -4.89
CA LYS A 129 3.45 -9.46 -4.00
C LYS A 129 4.21 -8.76 -2.87
N ILE A 130 5.00 -7.73 -3.16
CA ILE A 130 5.71 -6.95 -2.15
C ILE A 130 4.75 -6.30 -1.16
N ALA A 131 3.64 -5.73 -1.64
CA ALA A 131 2.61 -5.14 -0.81
C ALA A 131 1.97 -6.18 0.12
N ARG A 132 1.66 -7.38 -0.38
CA ARG A 132 1.14 -8.48 0.44
C ARG A 132 2.13 -8.93 1.50
N GLU A 133 3.41 -9.07 1.15
CA GLU A 133 4.45 -9.44 2.10
C GLU A 133 4.66 -8.38 3.19
N ALA A 134 4.75 -7.10 2.80
CA ALA A 134 4.87 -5.98 3.73
C ALA A 134 3.65 -5.87 4.66
N SER A 135 2.44 -6.02 4.12
CA SER A 135 1.19 -6.00 4.91
C SER A 135 1.16 -7.12 5.94
N ARG A 136 1.64 -8.32 5.60
CA ARG A 136 1.76 -9.44 6.54
C ARG A 136 2.71 -9.14 7.70
N VAL A 137 3.85 -8.51 7.39
CA VAL A 137 4.86 -8.13 8.40
C VAL A 137 4.32 -7.02 9.31
N ALA A 138 3.66 -6.02 8.73
CA ALA A 138 2.99 -4.94 9.45
C ALA A 138 1.75 -5.43 10.24
N GLY A 139 1.20 -6.60 9.88
CA GLY A 139 0.05 -7.20 10.55
C GLY A 139 -1.30 -6.65 10.10
N ARG A 140 -1.38 -6.05 8.91
CA ARG A 140 -2.61 -5.50 8.32
C ARG A 140 -3.55 -6.62 7.88
N ALA A 141 -4.80 -6.63 8.29
CA ALA A 141 -5.86 -7.47 7.75
C ALA A 141 -6.39 -6.99 6.39
N ARG A 142 -6.24 -5.70 6.08
CA ARG A 142 -6.56 -5.10 4.78
C ARG A 142 -5.30 -4.93 3.93
N LEU A 143 -5.35 -5.44 2.70
CA LEU A 143 -4.27 -5.22 1.73
C LEU A 143 -4.45 -3.86 1.05
N PRO A 144 -3.36 -3.11 0.85
CA PRO A 144 -3.40 -1.88 0.08
C PRO A 144 -3.56 -2.19 -1.40
N VAL A 145 -4.18 -1.26 -2.12
CA VAL A 145 -4.39 -1.37 -3.56
C VAL A 145 -3.11 -0.97 -4.30
N ILE A 146 -2.60 -1.84 -5.16
CA ILE A 146 -1.64 -1.45 -6.21
C ILE A 146 -2.44 -1.28 -7.49
N GLY A 147 -2.76 -0.01 -7.79
CA GLY A 147 -3.60 0.40 -8.91
C GLY A 147 -2.94 0.14 -10.26
N ASP A 148 -3.72 0.35 -11.31
CA ASP A 148 -3.19 0.35 -12.66
C ASP A 148 -2.29 1.57 -12.89
N THR A 149 -1.44 1.48 -13.91
CA THR A 149 -0.54 2.59 -14.24
C THR A 149 -1.32 3.71 -14.89
N LEU A 150 -1.18 4.91 -14.35
CA LEU A 150 -1.74 6.14 -14.90
C LEU A 150 -0.71 6.84 -15.78
N ASP A 151 -1.14 7.40 -16.89
CA ASP A 151 -0.37 8.47 -17.53
C ASP A 151 -0.48 9.79 -16.75
N TRP A 152 0.32 10.78 -17.14
CA TRP A 152 0.30 12.08 -16.46
C TRP A 152 -1.08 12.77 -16.48
N LYS A 153 -1.81 12.64 -17.59
CA LYS A 153 -3.11 13.31 -17.76
C LYS A 153 -4.16 12.67 -16.87
N GLU A 154 -4.15 11.35 -16.76
CA GLU A 154 -5.03 10.58 -15.86
C GLU A 154 -4.73 10.90 -14.40
N ALA A 155 -3.44 10.95 -14.02
CA ALA A 155 -3.02 11.34 -12.69
C ALA A 155 -3.47 12.77 -12.34
N LEU A 156 -3.27 13.73 -13.25
CA LEU A 156 -3.71 15.11 -13.08
C LEU A 156 -5.23 15.21 -12.94
N ALA A 157 -5.98 14.49 -13.77
CA ALA A 157 -7.45 14.49 -13.71
C ALA A 157 -7.95 13.93 -12.37
N LEU A 158 -7.33 12.88 -11.84
CA LEU A 158 -7.65 12.33 -10.53
C LEU A 158 -7.41 13.35 -9.41
N MET A 159 -6.26 14.04 -9.44
CA MET A 159 -5.91 15.05 -8.43
C MET A 159 -6.83 16.29 -8.52
N ALA A 160 -7.17 16.73 -9.73
CA ALA A 160 -8.05 17.87 -9.98
C ALA A 160 -9.51 17.60 -9.59
N ALA A 161 -9.92 16.33 -9.57
CA ALA A 161 -11.25 15.90 -9.16
C ALA A 161 -11.43 15.76 -7.64
N ALA A 162 -10.42 16.14 -6.84
CA ALA A 162 -10.50 16.12 -5.39
C ALA A 162 -11.66 17.00 -4.90
N GLY A 163 -12.65 16.38 -4.24
CA GLY A 163 -13.81 17.07 -3.68
C GLY A 163 -13.54 17.67 -2.30
N ASP A 164 -14.59 18.19 -1.66
CA ASP A 164 -14.51 18.93 -0.39
C ASP A 164 -13.89 18.15 0.79
N ARG A 165 -13.85 16.81 0.71
CA ARG A 165 -13.30 15.92 1.74
C ARG A 165 -12.05 15.16 1.27
N THR A 166 -11.47 15.58 0.15
CA THR A 166 -10.25 15.01 -0.41
C THR A 166 -9.18 16.09 -0.52
N LEU A 167 -8.03 15.88 0.11
CA LEU A 167 -6.88 16.77 -0.05
C LEU A 167 -5.93 16.19 -1.09
N ALA A 168 -5.75 16.87 -2.23
CA ALA A 168 -4.71 16.55 -3.20
C ALA A 168 -3.48 17.44 -2.99
N LEU A 169 -2.28 16.87 -2.96
CA LEU A 169 -1.03 17.62 -2.81
C LEU A 169 0.13 16.92 -3.51
N TYR A 170 1.21 17.65 -3.78
CA TYR A 170 2.41 17.06 -4.38
C TYR A 170 3.71 17.53 -3.74
N ALA A 171 4.70 16.64 -3.66
CA ALA A 171 6.04 16.97 -3.17
C ALA A 171 6.80 17.76 -4.23
N ASP A 172 7.32 18.94 -3.87
CA ASP A 172 8.12 19.78 -4.76
C ASP A 172 9.45 20.17 -4.10
N GLU A 173 10.56 19.87 -4.77
CA GLU A 173 11.89 20.31 -4.34
C GLU A 173 12.09 21.83 -4.46
N GLU A 174 11.29 22.53 -5.28
CA GLU A 174 11.33 24.00 -5.40
C GLU A 174 10.59 24.72 -4.27
N GLY A 175 9.88 23.97 -3.42
CA GLY A 175 9.24 24.48 -2.21
C GLY A 175 7.71 24.42 -2.25
N GLY A 176 7.12 24.84 -1.15
CA GLY A 176 5.68 24.74 -0.88
C GLY A 176 5.42 24.91 0.59
N GLU A 177 4.18 24.67 1.00
CA GLU A 177 3.82 24.70 2.41
C GLU A 177 4.23 23.40 3.11
N ARG A 178 4.25 23.40 4.45
CA ARG A 178 4.34 22.12 5.18
C ARG A 178 3.01 21.40 5.04
N PRO A 179 2.97 20.06 4.94
CA PRO A 179 1.70 19.33 4.89
C PRO A 179 0.73 19.72 6.01
N SER A 180 1.24 19.95 7.22
CA SER A 180 0.46 20.37 8.38
C SER A 180 -0.27 21.72 8.22
N ALA A 181 0.18 22.59 7.32
CA ALA A 181 -0.48 23.88 7.07
C ALA A 181 -1.71 23.72 6.16
N LEU A 182 -1.74 22.66 5.36
CA LEU A 182 -2.86 22.33 4.48
C LEU A 182 -3.95 21.51 5.18
N LEU A 183 -3.61 20.88 6.31
CA LEU A 183 -4.56 20.17 7.16
C LEU A 183 -5.41 21.20 7.92
N GLY A 184 -6.56 21.56 7.32
CA GLY A 184 -7.55 22.44 7.93
C GLY A 184 -8.39 21.74 9.01
N SER A 185 -9.47 22.41 9.45
CA SER A 185 -10.43 21.87 10.42
C SER A 185 -11.45 20.89 9.83
N VAL A 186 -11.35 20.58 8.53
CA VAL A 186 -12.26 19.68 7.82
C VAL A 186 -11.83 18.24 8.04
N GLU A 187 -12.78 17.37 8.38
CA GLU A 187 -12.54 15.93 8.43
C GLU A 187 -12.41 15.36 7.00
N LEU A 188 -11.16 15.16 6.60
CA LEU A 188 -10.79 14.53 5.34
C LEU A 188 -11.15 13.03 5.37
N GLU A 189 -11.66 12.54 4.24
CA GLU A 189 -11.84 11.10 4.00
C GLU A 189 -10.67 10.52 3.20
N GLU A 190 -9.98 11.36 2.41
CA GLU A 190 -8.87 10.92 1.58
C GLU A 190 -7.81 12.01 1.40
N VAL A 191 -6.55 11.58 1.29
CA VAL A 191 -5.42 12.41 0.87
C VAL A 191 -4.77 11.76 -0.34
N LEU A 192 -4.73 12.49 -1.45
CA LEU A 192 -4.00 12.11 -2.66
C LEU A 192 -2.63 12.80 -2.65
N MET A 193 -1.58 12.01 -2.72
CA MET A 193 -0.21 12.48 -2.58
C MET A 193 0.57 12.14 -3.85
N LEU A 194 1.12 13.13 -4.54
CA LEU A 194 1.94 12.90 -5.74
C LEU A 194 3.42 13.11 -5.43
N VAL A 195 4.23 12.11 -5.77
CA VAL A 195 5.69 12.15 -5.61
C VAL A 195 6.36 11.94 -6.96
N GLY A 196 7.23 12.87 -7.33
CA GLY A 196 8.03 12.82 -8.56
C GLY A 196 9.08 11.69 -8.58
N PRO A 197 9.63 11.35 -9.77
CA PRO A 197 10.75 10.42 -9.86
C PRO A 197 12.05 11.10 -9.40
N GLU A 198 13.21 10.45 -9.49
CA GLU A 198 14.49 11.07 -9.08
C GLU A 198 14.84 12.32 -9.87
N GLY A 199 14.35 12.43 -11.10
CA GLY A 199 14.51 13.61 -11.91
C GLY A 199 13.58 14.76 -11.53
N GLY A 200 12.69 14.59 -10.55
CA GLY A 200 11.66 15.57 -10.21
C GLY A 200 10.60 15.74 -11.31
N LEU A 201 9.70 16.69 -11.10
CA LEU A 201 8.69 17.09 -12.09
C LEU A 201 9.26 18.17 -13.02
N THR A 202 8.78 18.17 -14.27
CA THR A 202 9.09 19.25 -15.22
C THR A 202 8.35 20.54 -14.84
N ALA A 203 8.77 21.68 -15.41
CA ALA A 203 8.07 22.95 -15.21
C ALA A 203 6.62 22.89 -15.73
N ALA A 204 6.37 22.21 -16.85
CA ALA A 204 5.04 22.05 -17.43
C ALA A 204 4.13 21.18 -16.54
N GLU A 205 4.65 20.09 -15.98
CA GLU A 205 3.90 19.24 -15.05
C GLU A 205 3.52 20.00 -13.78
N ARG A 206 4.45 20.77 -13.20
CA ARG A 206 4.18 21.63 -12.04
C ARG A 206 3.16 22.71 -12.34
N GLU A 207 3.25 23.35 -13.50
CA GLU A 207 2.26 24.33 -13.91
C GLU A 207 0.88 23.70 -14.04
N SER A 208 0.77 22.51 -14.64
CA SER A 208 -0.51 21.82 -14.77
C SER A 208 -1.16 21.47 -13.43
N LEU A 209 -0.36 21.10 -12.42
CA LEU A 209 -0.84 20.88 -11.04
C LEU A 209 -1.31 22.17 -10.39
N ARG A 210 -0.58 23.28 -10.57
CA ARG A 210 -0.98 24.61 -10.08
C ARG A 210 -2.28 25.09 -10.71
N GLU A 211 -2.42 24.95 -12.03
CA GLU A 211 -3.64 25.30 -12.76
C GLU A 211 -4.84 24.44 -12.31
N ALA A 212 -4.59 23.19 -11.92
CA ALA A 212 -5.59 22.30 -11.33
C ALA A 212 -5.88 22.59 -9.84
N GLY A 213 -5.24 23.59 -9.23
CA GLY A 213 -5.44 23.94 -7.83
C GLY A 213 -4.81 22.96 -6.83
N VAL A 214 -3.87 22.12 -7.27
CA VAL A 214 -3.18 21.16 -6.40
C VAL A 214 -1.99 21.84 -5.72
N PRO A 215 -2.01 22.07 -4.40
CA PRO A 215 -0.92 22.72 -3.68
C PRO A 215 0.36 21.88 -3.67
N SER A 216 1.50 22.58 -3.74
CA SER A 216 2.82 21.99 -3.51
C SER A 216 3.16 21.97 -2.02
N VAL A 217 3.88 20.94 -1.59
CA VAL A 217 4.41 20.83 -0.23
C VAL A 217 5.90 20.59 -0.20
N THR A 218 6.52 21.04 0.89
CA THR A 218 7.91 20.76 1.23
C THR A 218 8.01 19.76 2.38
N LEU A 219 8.90 18.77 2.24
CA LEU A 219 9.15 17.72 3.25
C LEU A 219 10.39 18.02 4.11
N GLY A 220 10.90 19.24 4.06
CA GLY A 220 12.06 19.67 4.83
C GLY A 220 13.03 20.54 4.03
N LYS A 221 14.19 20.83 4.64
CA LYS A 221 15.19 21.72 4.05
C LYS A 221 16.07 21.06 2.99
N TYR A 222 16.06 19.73 2.92
CA TYR A 222 16.95 18.95 2.06
C TYR A 222 16.14 18.20 1.03
N VAL A 223 16.73 18.04 -0.17
CA VAL A 223 16.15 17.21 -1.22
C VAL A 223 16.17 15.76 -0.76
N LEU A 224 14.99 15.16 -0.66
CA LEU A 224 14.83 13.74 -0.35
C LEU A 224 14.94 12.91 -1.62
N ARG A 225 15.44 11.68 -1.49
CA ARG A 225 15.29 10.69 -2.56
C ARG A 225 13.81 10.37 -2.73
N THR A 226 13.38 10.01 -3.94
CA THR A 226 11.98 9.71 -4.26
C THR A 226 11.36 8.67 -3.30
N GLU A 227 12.10 7.60 -2.96
CA GLU A 227 11.67 6.58 -2.00
C GLU A 227 11.60 7.05 -0.54
N SER A 228 12.33 8.12 -0.20
CA SER A 228 12.25 8.77 1.10
C SER A 228 11.11 9.78 1.14
N ALA A 229 10.92 10.55 0.06
CA ALA A 229 9.81 11.48 -0.08
C ALA A 229 8.47 10.75 0.03
N ALA A 230 8.31 9.62 -0.66
CA ALA A 230 7.11 8.78 -0.58
C ALA A 230 6.80 8.24 0.82
N ALA A 231 7.82 8.01 1.64
CA ALA A 231 7.65 7.50 3.00
C ALA A 231 7.46 8.61 4.05
N VAL A 232 7.82 9.86 3.74
CA VAL A 232 7.72 11.02 4.65
C VAL A 232 6.46 11.84 4.38
N MET A 233 6.03 11.88 3.13
CA MET A 233 4.79 12.49 2.68
C MET A 233 3.59 11.83 3.36
#